data_AF-A0A485BC10-F1
#
_entry.id   AF-A0A485BC10-F1
#
_cell.length_a   1.000
_cell.length_b   1.000
_cell.length_c   1.000
_cell.angle_alpha   90.00
_cell.angle_beta   90.00
_cell.angle_gamma   90.00
#
_symmetry.space_group_name_H-M   'P 1'
#
loop_
_entity.id
_entity.type
_entity.pdbx_description
1 polymer ?
#
loop_
_entity_poly.entity_id
_entity_poly.type
_entity_poly.pdbx_seq_one_letter_code
_entity_poly.pdbx_strand_id
1 'polypeptide(L)'
;MQGEISRDALTAITVRQGFNNVIDAFHNVNQGEIDKRFFIDERKSHKGIRLTDNFYRLGERQQYQNLSFETDARWSLVEQAWALNISSQLINVEYDYSDQMLFSRNNDRRVAISSCRDSLNGYQKGRCFYCFAPISLRPGDEAFADVDHFIPWKARDRVRNVDGVWNLVLACKECNRGEKGKFARLPSRKLLQRLNERNEYFINSHLPLRETLIRQTGTATAQREKFLATSWNDALQVLFHQWEPAAQGTDTF
;
A
#
# COMPACT_ATOMS: atom_id res chain seq x y z
N MET A 1 37.92 -19.19 -5.80
CA MET A 1 37.85 -18.50 -4.51
C MET A 1 36.70 -17.51 -4.60
N GLN A 2 35.59 -17.76 -3.90
CA GLN A 2 34.52 -16.77 -3.77
C GLN A 2 35.08 -15.61 -2.94
N GLY A 3 35.10 -14.42 -3.53
CA GLY A 3 35.64 -13.21 -2.91
C GLY A 3 34.72 -12.73 -1.79
N GLU A 4 34.99 -13.18 -0.57
CA GLU A 4 34.31 -12.69 0.61
C GLU A 4 34.83 -11.29 0.96
N ILE A 5 33.98 -10.29 0.81
CA ILE A 5 34.21 -8.94 1.31
C ILE A 5 33.89 -8.92 2.82
N SER A 6 34.73 -8.24 3.62
CA SER A 6 34.44 -8.08 5.05
C SER A 6 33.20 -7.21 5.27
N ARG A 7 32.51 -7.37 6.40
CA ARG A 7 31.35 -6.54 6.76
C ARG A 7 31.69 -5.05 6.76
N ASP A 8 32.86 -4.67 7.27
CA ASP A 8 33.30 -3.28 7.30
C ASP A 8 33.54 -2.74 5.90
N ALA A 9 34.16 -3.53 5.01
CA ALA A 9 34.33 -3.15 3.62
C ALA A 9 32.99 -3.04 2.88
N LEU A 10 32.03 -3.93 3.16
CA LEU A 10 30.67 -3.83 2.64
C LEU A 10 29.99 -2.54 3.11
N THR A 11 29.99 -2.25 4.41
CA THR A 11 29.41 -1.02 4.98
C THR A 11 30.06 0.23 4.39
N ALA A 12 31.40 0.25 4.27
CA ALA A 12 32.11 1.37 3.68
C ALA A 12 31.74 1.60 2.20
N ILE A 13 31.60 0.53 1.42
CA ILE A 13 31.14 0.60 0.03
C ILE A 13 29.69 1.10 -0.03
N THR A 14 28.79 0.55 0.79
CA THR A 14 27.39 0.96 0.84
C THR A 14 27.24 2.44 1.18
N VAL A 15 27.97 2.96 2.19
CA VAL A 15 27.94 4.39 2.53
C VAL A 15 28.47 5.23 1.38
N ARG A 16 29.59 4.82 0.76
CA ARG A 16 30.21 5.56 -0.34
C ARG A 16 29.35 5.60 -1.60
N GLN A 17 28.63 4.51 -1.90
CA GLN A 17 27.86 4.38 -3.14
C GLN A 17 26.38 4.74 -2.97
N GLY A 18 25.80 4.53 -1.79
CA GLY A 18 24.36 4.68 -1.53
C GLY A 18 23.86 6.10 -1.80
N PHE A 19 24.61 7.11 -1.35
CA PHE A 19 24.22 8.52 -1.54
C PHE A 19 24.51 9.07 -2.93
N ASN A 20 25.22 8.34 -3.78
CA ASN A 20 25.45 8.79 -5.16
C ASN A 20 24.13 8.73 -5.94
N ASN A 21 23.44 7.59 -5.86
CA ASN A 21 22.26 7.35 -6.68
C ASN A 21 20.97 7.88 -6.05
N VAL A 22 20.85 7.83 -4.72
CA VAL A 22 19.59 8.20 -4.04
C VAL A 22 19.32 9.69 -4.14
N ILE A 23 20.33 10.53 -3.92
CA ILE A 23 20.16 12.00 -3.93
C ILE A 23 19.80 12.50 -5.34
N ASP A 24 20.41 11.92 -6.37
CA ASP A 24 20.13 12.28 -7.78
C ASP A 24 18.74 11.82 -8.20
N ALA A 25 18.29 10.64 -7.76
CA ALA A 25 16.99 10.08 -8.14
C ALA A 25 15.81 10.63 -7.33
N PHE A 26 16.03 11.19 -6.14
CA PHE A 26 14.95 11.47 -5.18
C PHE A 26 13.85 12.39 -5.71
N HIS A 27 14.21 13.47 -6.42
CA HIS A 27 13.23 14.40 -7.01
C HIS A 27 12.73 13.95 -8.39
N ASN A 28 13.19 12.79 -8.90
CA ASN A 28 12.80 12.27 -10.20
C ASN A 28 11.74 11.17 -10.05
N VAL A 29 10.49 11.47 -10.42
CA VAL A 29 9.34 10.56 -10.33
C VAL A 29 8.67 10.49 -11.69
N ASN A 30 8.27 9.30 -12.14
CA ASN A 30 7.64 9.10 -13.46
C ASN A 30 8.41 9.74 -14.64
N GLN A 31 9.74 9.58 -14.66
CA GLN A 31 10.64 10.10 -15.69
C GLN A 31 10.75 11.63 -15.76
N GLY A 32 10.25 12.36 -14.75
CA GLY A 32 10.36 13.81 -14.65
C GLY A 32 10.77 14.27 -13.26
N GLU A 33 11.35 15.47 -13.20
CA GLU A 33 11.61 16.12 -11.91
C GLU A 33 10.30 16.68 -11.33
N ILE A 34 10.12 16.54 -10.02
CA ILE A 34 8.96 17.10 -9.32
C ILE A 34 9.12 18.61 -9.12
N ASP A 35 8.01 19.34 -9.21
CA ASP A 35 8.00 20.81 -9.05
C ASP A 35 8.52 21.28 -7.69
N LYS A 36 8.29 20.49 -6.64
CA LYS A 36 8.62 20.84 -5.25
C LYS A 36 9.82 20.04 -4.77
N ARG A 37 11.00 20.66 -4.77
CA ARG A 37 12.21 20.07 -4.17
C ARG A 37 12.14 20.13 -2.65
N PHE A 38 12.45 19.01 -2.01
CA PHE A 38 12.52 18.86 -0.55
C PHE A 38 13.89 19.21 0.03
N PHE A 39 14.92 19.15 -0.81
CA PHE A 39 16.28 19.57 -0.45
C PHE A 39 16.98 20.14 -1.69
N ILE A 40 18.06 20.87 -1.46
CA ILE A 40 19.00 21.33 -2.47
C ILE A 40 20.27 20.50 -2.31
N ASP A 41 20.75 19.92 -3.41
CA ASP A 41 21.99 19.16 -3.43
C ASP A 41 23.19 20.11 -3.39
N GLU A 42 23.90 20.10 -2.26
CA GLU A 42 25.08 20.93 -2.00
C GLU A 42 26.31 20.03 -1.75
N ARG A 43 26.32 18.78 -2.23
CA ARG A 43 27.42 17.83 -2.01
C ARG A 43 28.77 18.35 -2.54
N LYS A 44 28.75 19.13 -3.62
CA LYS A 44 29.94 19.74 -4.23
C LYS A 44 30.44 21.00 -3.51
N SER A 45 29.55 21.81 -2.94
CA SER A 45 29.89 23.09 -2.31
C SER A 45 30.07 22.99 -0.79
N HIS A 46 29.23 22.21 -0.12
CA HIS A 46 29.13 22.13 1.34
C HIS A 46 29.17 20.70 1.89
N LYS A 47 29.45 19.70 1.05
CA LYS A 47 29.50 18.26 1.42
C LYS A 47 28.21 17.77 2.08
N GLY A 48 27.05 18.30 1.67
CA GLY A 48 25.76 17.96 2.28
C GLY A 48 24.56 18.30 1.40
N ILE A 49 23.38 18.30 2.01
CA ILE A 49 22.13 18.77 1.41
C ILE A 49 21.52 19.83 2.31
N ARG A 50 20.80 20.79 1.73
CA ARG A 50 20.04 21.80 2.47
C ARG A 50 18.56 21.55 2.34
N LEU A 51 17.87 21.32 3.46
CA LEU A 51 16.43 21.11 3.48
C LEU A 51 15.70 22.41 3.10
N THR A 52 14.60 22.27 2.35
CA THR A 52 13.75 23.41 1.95
C THR A 52 12.49 23.48 2.82
N ASP A 53 11.78 24.61 2.75
CA ASP A 53 10.47 24.75 3.38
C ASP A 53 9.46 23.68 2.94
N ASN A 54 9.59 23.14 1.72
CA ASN A 54 8.72 22.04 1.27
C ASN A 54 8.89 20.78 2.12
N PHE A 55 10.10 20.51 2.63
CA PHE A 55 10.33 19.41 3.56
C PHE A 55 9.65 19.68 4.90
N TYR A 56 9.83 20.87 5.47
CA TYR A 56 9.21 21.22 6.75
C TYR A 56 7.68 21.23 6.69
N ARG A 57 7.11 21.65 5.55
CA ARG A 57 5.67 21.57 5.27
C ARG A 57 5.12 20.14 5.24
N LEU A 58 5.96 19.10 5.12
CA LEU A 58 5.50 17.72 5.31
C LEU A 58 5.03 17.51 6.74
N GLY A 59 5.72 18.10 7.73
CA GLY A 59 5.40 18.04 9.15
C GLY A 59 4.04 18.64 9.53
N GLU A 60 3.54 19.56 8.71
CA GLU A 60 2.26 20.24 8.91
C GLU A 60 1.07 19.42 8.38
N ARG A 61 1.32 18.35 7.62
CA ARG A 61 0.27 17.51 7.04
C ARG A 61 -0.20 16.48 8.06
N GLN A 62 -1.49 16.19 8.03
CA GLN A 62 -2.06 15.08 8.81
C GLN A 62 -1.38 13.73 8.51
N GLN A 63 -0.91 13.53 7.28
CA GLN A 63 -0.21 12.32 6.87
C GLN A 63 1.19 12.16 7.46
N TYR A 64 1.79 13.23 8.02
CA TYR A 64 3.15 13.18 8.56
C TYR A 64 3.33 12.04 9.56
N GLN A 65 2.34 11.85 10.42
CA GLN A 65 2.35 10.84 11.48
C GLN A 65 2.27 9.40 10.94
N ASN A 66 1.80 9.24 9.70
CA ASN A 66 1.64 7.95 9.04
C ASN A 66 2.89 7.57 8.21
N LEU A 67 3.73 8.55 7.84
CA LEU A 67 4.86 8.33 6.94
C LEU A 67 5.85 7.28 7.45
N SER A 68 6.15 7.26 8.76
CA SER A 68 7.07 6.28 9.32
C SER A 68 6.55 4.85 9.17
N PHE A 69 5.28 4.61 9.46
CA PHE A 69 4.65 3.30 9.30
C PHE A 69 4.68 2.83 7.84
N GLU A 70 4.36 3.73 6.91
CA GLU A 70 4.43 3.43 5.48
C GLU A 70 5.84 3.09 5.01
N THR A 71 6.84 3.85 5.48
CA THR A 71 8.25 3.64 5.17
C THR A 71 8.73 2.29 5.71
N ASP A 72 8.43 1.97 6.97
CA ASP A 72 8.84 0.73 7.62
C ASP A 72 8.18 -0.49 6.95
N ALA A 73 6.89 -0.40 6.60
CA ALA A 73 6.18 -1.46 5.89
C ALA A 73 6.76 -1.71 4.49
N ARG A 74 7.18 -0.65 3.78
CA ARG A 74 7.85 -0.79 2.47
C ARG A 74 9.24 -1.40 2.60
N TRP A 75 10.01 -0.99 3.61
CA TRP A 75 11.32 -1.59 3.89
C TRP A 75 11.21 -3.06 4.24
N SER A 76 10.26 -3.44 5.09
CA SER A 76 10.04 -4.83 5.49
C SER A 76 9.76 -5.74 4.28
N LEU A 77 9.00 -5.26 3.28
CA LEU A 77 8.75 -6.00 2.03
C LEU A 77 10.04 -6.21 1.21
N VAL A 78 10.90 -5.19 1.15
CA VAL A 78 12.19 -5.26 0.44
C VAL A 78 13.16 -6.20 1.15
N GLU A 79 13.29 -6.06 2.47
CA GLU A 79 14.12 -6.93 3.30
C GLU A 79 13.69 -8.38 3.22
N GLN A 80 12.38 -8.64 3.23
CA GLN A 80 11.87 -10.00 3.05
C GLN A 80 12.24 -10.58 1.69
N ALA A 81 12.19 -9.79 0.61
CA ALA A 81 12.58 -10.27 -0.70
C ALA A 81 14.08 -10.61 -0.78
N TRP A 82 14.93 -9.80 -0.15
CA TRP A 82 16.36 -10.11 0.00
C TRP A 82 16.59 -11.39 0.80
N ALA A 83 15.86 -11.59 1.90
CA ALA A 83 15.94 -12.81 2.70
C ALA A 83 15.52 -14.07 1.91
N LEU A 84 14.61 -13.93 0.95
CA LEU A 84 14.20 -14.98 0.03
C LEU A 84 15.13 -15.15 -1.19
N ASN A 85 16.14 -14.29 -1.34
CA ASN A 85 17.01 -14.22 -2.51
C ASN A 85 16.24 -14.08 -3.84
N ILE A 86 15.17 -13.28 -3.83
CA ILE A 86 14.36 -12.96 -5.01
C ILE A 86 14.27 -11.45 -5.21
N SER A 87 13.86 -11.03 -6.40
CA SER A 87 13.45 -9.65 -6.61
C SER A 87 12.27 -9.31 -5.70
N SER A 88 12.25 -8.09 -5.13
CA SER A 88 11.09 -7.58 -4.37
C SER A 88 9.82 -7.48 -5.17
N GLN A 89 9.92 -7.51 -6.49
CA GLN A 89 8.77 -7.64 -7.38
C GLN A 89 8.20 -9.08 -7.32
N LEU A 90 9.00 -10.11 -7.08
CA LEU A 90 8.54 -11.49 -7.14
C LEU A 90 7.94 -12.01 -5.82
N ILE A 91 7.94 -11.19 -4.76
CA ILE A 91 7.40 -11.60 -3.47
C ILE A 91 5.89 -11.85 -3.57
N ASN A 92 5.48 -13.06 -3.21
CA ASN A 92 4.07 -13.39 -3.06
C ASN A 92 3.61 -12.98 -1.66
N VAL A 93 2.68 -12.02 -1.61
CA VAL A 93 2.15 -11.51 -0.34
C VAL A 93 0.74 -12.03 -0.15
N GLU A 94 0.53 -12.68 0.98
CA GLU A 94 -0.75 -13.16 1.48
C GLU A 94 -1.16 -12.33 2.70
N TYR A 95 -2.45 -12.31 3.01
CA TYR A 95 -3.01 -11.60 4.16
C TYR A 95 -3.51 -12.61 5.19
N ASP A 96 -3.19 -12.34 6.46
CA ASP A 96 -3.80 -13.05 7.58
C ASP A 96 -4.82 -12.16 8.29
N TYR A 97 -6.06 -12.61 8.31
CA TYR A 97 -7.16 -11.93 8.98
C TYR A 97 -7.03 -11.88 10.51
N SER A 98 -6.46 -12.91 11.16
CA SER A 98 -6.38 -12.96 12.63
C SER A 98 -5.48 -11.86 13.17
N ASP A 99 -4.34 -11.66 12.50
CA ASP A 99 -3.29 -10.74 12.95
C ASP A 99 -3.34 -9.41 12.19
N GLN A 100 -4.15 -9.33 11.12
CA GLN A 100 -4.16 -8.23 10.15
C GLN A 100 -2.79 -7.94 9.53
N MET A 101 -1.99 -8.99 9.37
CA MET A 101 -0.61 -8.92 8.87
C MET A 101 -0.53 -9.42 7.43
N LEU A 102 0.34 -8.79 6.65
CA LEU A 102 0.84 -9.35 5.40
C LEU A 102 1.97 -10.33 5.71
N PHE A 103 1.98 -11.45 5.02
CA PHE A 103 3.01 -12.48 5.17
C PHE A 103 3.45 -13.03 3.82
N SER A 104 4.63 -13.64 3.79
CA SER A 104 5.10 -14.48 2.69
C SER A 104 5.32 -15.91 3.16
N ARG A 105 5.45 -16.83 2.21
CA ARG A 105 5.84 -18.22 2.46
C ARG A 105 7.24 -18.47 1.92
N ASN A 106 8.06 -19.12 2.75
CA ASN A 106 9.37 -19.64 2.37
C ASN A 106 9.40 -21.14 2.68
N ASN A 107 9.39 -22.01 1.66
CA ASN A 107 9.38 -23.46 1.84
C ASN A 107 8.37 -23.92 2.93
N ASP A 108 7.10 -23.51 2.76
CA ASP A 108 5.96 -23.72 3.66
C ASP A 108 6.00 -23.01 5.02
N ARG A 109 7.09 -22.32 5.39
CA ARG A 109 7.14 -21.48 6.58
C ARG A 109 6.53 -20.10 6.31
N ARG A 110 5.55 -19.70 7.13
CA ARG A 110 4.98 -18.35 7.15
C ARG A 110 5.97 -17.36 7.81
N VAL A 111 6.22 -16.24 7.13
CA VAL A 111 7.01 -15.12 7.65
C VAL A 111 6.17 -13.86 7.57
N ALA A 112 5.81 -13.30 8.73
CA ALA A 112 5.13 -12.02 8.80
C ALA A 112 6.06 -10.92 8.28
N ILE A 113 5.51 -10.01 7.48
CA ILE A 113 6.26 -8.93 6.84
C ILE A 113 5.94 -7.61 7.52
N SER A 114 4.67 -7.20 7.45
CA SER A 114 4.21 -5.89 7.90
C SER A 114 2.72 -5.91 8.18
N SER A 115 2.26 -4.93 8.96
CA SER A 115 0.83 -4.66 9.12
C SER A 115 0.21 -4.34 7.76
N CYS A 116 -0.94 -4.96 7.46
CA CYS A 116 -1.68 -4.69 6.22
C CYS A 116 -2.07 -3.22 6.12
N ARG A 117 -2.43 -2.62 7.25
CA ARG A 117 -2.77 -1.20 7.36
C ARG A 117 -1.63 -0.30 6.89
N ASP A 118 -0.44 -0.56 7.41
CA ASP A 118 0.75 0.25 7.16
C ASP A 118 1.16 0.11 5.68
N SER A 119 1.04 -1.10 5.14
CA SER A 119 1.30 -1.37 3.73
C SER A 119 0.28 -0.74 2.79
N LEU A 120 -1.00 -0.58 3.16
CA LEU A 120 -2.02 -0.05 2.25
C LEU A 120 -2.12 1.50 2.29
N ASN A 121 -1.75 2.14 3.40
CA ASN A 121 -2.07 3.55 3.65
C ASN A 121 -1.49 4.53 2.62
N GLY A 122 -0.20 4.37 2.29
CA GLY A 122 0.47 5.28 1.36
C GLY A 122 -0.12 5.25 -0.03
N TYR A 123 -0.86 4.20 -0.35
CA TYR A 123 -1.53 4.08 -1.62
C TYR A 123 -3.03 4.42 -1.58
N GLN A 124 -3.61 4.54 -0.40
CA GLN A 124 -4.93 5.14 -0.17
C GLN A 124 -4.83 6.63 0.20
N LYS A 125 -3.62 7.19 0.13
CA LYS A 125 -3.33 8.60 0.41
C LYS A 125 -3.82 9.03 1.80
N GLY A 126 -3.79 8.07 2.74
CA GLY A 126 -4.22 8.22 4.12
C GLY A 126 -5.64 8.70 4.32
N ARG A 127 -6.55 8.22 3.46
CA ARG A 127 -7.99 8.45 3.57
C ARG A 127 -8.74 7.13 3.63
N CYS A 128 -9.86 7.15 4.32
CA CYS A 128 -10.88 6.12 4.30
C CYS A 128 -11.28 5.86 2.84
N PHE A 129 -11.27 4.59 2.44
CA PHE A 129 -11.62 4.19 1.08
C PHE A 129 -13.04 4.61 0.69
N TYR A 130 -13.97 4.57 1.65
CA TYR A 130 -15.41 4.75 1.40
C TYR A 130 -15.88 6.20 1.48
N CYS A 131 -15.60 6.92 2.57
CA CYS A 131 -16.07 8.30 2.77
C CYS A 131 -15.01 9.36 2.52
N PHE A 132 -13.75 8.97 2.27
CA PHE A 132 -12.63 9.87 1.98
C PHE A 132 -12.19 10.78 3.14
N ALA A 133 -12.75 10.56 4.33
CA ALA A 133 -12.27 11.17 5.56
C ALA A 133 -10.81 10.74 5.82
N PRO A 134 -9.98 11.62 6.41
CA PRO A 134 -8.63 11.24 6.82
C PRO A 134 -8.62 10.07 7.81
N ILE A 135 -7.57 9.26 7.77
CA ILE A 135 -7.34 8.16 8.72
C ILE A 135 -5.94 8.23 9.32
N SER A 136 -5.79 7.59 10.49
CA SER A 136 -4.55 7.48 11.23
C SER A 136 -4.09 6.02 11.28
N LEU A 137 -2.77 5.81 11.27
CA LEU A 137 -2.15 4.51 11.52
C LEU A 137 -1.66 4.38 12.96
N ARG A 138 -1.78 5.44 13.77
CA ARG A 138 -1.33 5.43 15.16
C ARG A 138 -2.32 4.67 16.04
N PRO A 139 -1.92 3.58 16.71
CA PRO A 139 -2.79 2.89 17.65
C PRO A 139 -3.30 3.84 18.74
N GLY A 140 -4.59 3.75 19.06
CA GLY A 140 -5.25 4.61 20.05
C GLY A 140 -5.80 5.92 19.50
N ASP A 141 -5.50 6.29 18.25
CA ASP A 141 -6.10 7.46 17.60
C ASP A 141 -7.61 7.25 17.35
N GLU A 142 -8.40 8.32 17.46
CA GLU A 142 -9.83 8.27 17.17
C GLU A 142 -10.08 7.88 15.70
N ALA A 143 -9.27 8.40 14.79
CA ALA A 143 -9.28 8.12 13.36
C ALA A 143 -8.45 6.87 12.98
N PHE A 144 -8.07 6.03 13.95
CA PHE A 144 -7.34 4.79 13.67
C PHE A 144 -8.09 3.91 12.67
N ALA A 145 -7.42 3.56 11.57
CA ALA A 145 -8.01 2.86 10.45
C ALA A 145 -8.28 1.38 10.75
N ASP A 146 -9.37 0.88 10.18
CA ASP A 146 -9.62 -0.56 10.09
C ASP A 146 -9.19 -1.09 8.73
N VAL A 147 -8.70 -2.34 8.70
CA VAL A 147 -8.59 -3.12 7.46
C VAL A 147 -9.95 -3.78 7.21
N ASP A 148 -10.51 -3.55 6.03
CA ASP A 148 -11.79 -4.11 5.61
C ASP A 148 -11.65 -4.84 4.26
N HIS A 149 -12.50 -5.83 4.06
CA HIS A 149 -12.66 -6.51 2.78
C HIS A 149 -13.73 -5.80 1.96
N PHE A 150 -13.36 -5.19 0.83
CA PHE A 150 -14.30 -4.52 -0.05
C PHE A 150 -15.49 -5.41 -0.41
N ILE A 151 -15.25 -6.59 -0.96
CA ILE A 151 -16.22 -7.68 -0.99
C ILE A 151 -16.15 -8.41 0.34
N PRO A 152 -17.23 -8.43 1.15
CA PRO A 152 -17.20 -9.06 2.46
C PRO A 152 -16.82 -10.54 2.40
N TRP A 153 -16.05 -11.02 3.39
CA TRP A 153 -15.65 -12.43 3.55
C TRP A 153 -16.84 -13.41 3.56
N LYS A 154 -18.05 -12.94 3.88
CA LYS A 154 -19.29 -13.71 3.77
C LYS A 154 -19.54 -14.25 2.36
N ALA A 155 -18.97 -13.63 1.31
CA ALA A 155 -19.08 -14.08 -0.08
C ALA A 155 -17.97 -15.04 -0.53
N ARG A 156 -17.09 -15.53 0.36
CA ARG A 156 -15.91 -16.37 0.01
C ARG A 156 -16.23 -17.64 -0.79
N ASP A 157 -17.42 -18.21 -0.61
CA ASP A 157 -17.83 -19.43 -1.32
C ASP A 157 -18.17 -19.14 -2.80
N ARG A 158 -18.36 -17.86 -3.16
CA ARG A 158 -18.62 -17.39 -4.52
C ARG A 158 -17.43 -16.63 -5.11
N VAL A 159 -16.70 -15.90 -4.27
CA VAL A 159 -15.59 -15.05 -4.69
C VAL A 159 -14.27 -15.69 -4.28
N ARG A 160 -13.51 -16.10 -5.30
CA ARG A 160 -12.17 -16.67 -5.12
C ARG A 160 -11.22 -15.63 -4.55
N ASN A 161 -10.31 -16.08 -3.67
CA ASN A 161 -9.26 -15.23 -3.10
C ASN A 161 -9.79 -13.93 -2.47
N VAL A 162 -10.84 -14.05 -1.64
CA VAL A 162 -11.49 -12.91 -0.97
C VAL A 162 -10.52 -12.17 -0.04
N ASP A 163 -9.55 -12.87 0.54
CA ASP A 163 -8.50 -12.31 1.40
C ASP A 163 -7.33 -11.70 0.58
N GLY A 164 -7.45 -11.65 -0.75
CA GLY A 164 -6.43 -11.09 -1.62
C GLY A 164 -6.27 -9.59 -1.41
N VAL A 165 -5.04 -9.10 -1.54
CA VAL A 165 -4.66 -7.67 -1.42
C VAL A 165 -5.53 -6.78 -2.31
N TRP A 166 -5.95 -7.27 -3.48
CA TRP A 166 -6.86 -6.58 -4.40
C TRP A 166 -8.19 -6.16 -3.74
N ASN A 167 -8.64 -6.90 -2.73
CA ASN A 167 -9.92 -6.74 -2.04
C ASN A 167 -9.79 -6.05 -0.67
N LEU A 168 -8.57 -5.80 -0.18
CA LEU A 168 -8.34 -5.18 1.12
C LEU A 168 -8.27 -3.65 0.99
N VAL A 169 -8.99 -2.94 1.86
CA VAL A 169 -9.03 -1.47 1.93
C VAL A 169 -8.91 -0.98 3.37
N LEU A 170 -8.43 0.25 3.55
CA LEU A 170 -8.50 0.97 4.82
C LEU A 170 -9.78 1.79 4.92
N ALA A 171 -10.49 1.65 6.02
CA ALA A 171 -11.74 2.34 6.29
C ALA A 171 -11.71 3.01 7.67
N CYS A 172 -12.41 4.14 7.82
CA CYS A 172 -12.67 4.69 9.15
C CYS A 172 -13.65 3.80 9.91
N LYS A 173 -13.66 3.92 11.25
CA LYS A 173 -14.54 3.14 12.14
C LYS A 173 -16.02 3.29 11.77
N GLU A 174 -16.46 4.48 11.40
CA GLU A 174 -17.87 4.74 11.02
C GLU A 174 -18.29 4.02 9.74
N CYS A 175 -17.40 3.92 8.76
CA CYS A 175 -17.69 3.23 7.50
C CYS A 175 -17.60 1.72 7.65
N ASN A 176 -16.65 1.22 8.45
CA ASN A 176 -16.44 -0.22 8.59
C ASN A 176 -17.40 -0.86 9.60
N ARG A 177 -17.67 -0.18 10.72
CA ARG A 177 -18.39 -0.74 11.89
C ARG A 177 -19.81 -0.20 12.01
N GLY A 178 -20.61 -0.87 12.84
CA GLY A 178 -21.96 -0.43 13.23
C GLY A 178 -23.04 -0.64 12.15
N GLU A 179 -24.29 -0.42 12.53
CA GLU A 179 -25.47 -0.70 11.68
C GLU A 179 -25.58 0.19 10.44
N LYS A 180 -25.05 1.42 10.54
CA LYS A 180 -24.99 2.39 9.44
C LYS A 180 -23.76 2.19 8.55
N GLY A 181 -22.75 1.47 9.03
CA GLY A 181 -21.56 1.11 8.28
C GLY A 181 -21.83 0.01 7.24
N LYS A 182 -20.76 -0.39 6.56
CA LYS A 182 -20.75 -1.44 5.56
C LYS A 182 -21.09 -2.79 6.17
N PHE A 183 -20.40 -3.18 7.23
CA PHE A 183 -20.49 -4.51 7.83
C PHE A 183 -20.38 -5.60 6.74
N ALA A 184 -21.43 -6.41 6.55
CA ALA A 184 -21.50 -7.46 5.53
C ALA A 184 -22.21 -7.04 4.23
N ARG A 185 -22.50 -5.74 4.03
CA ARG A 185 -23.13 -5.22 2.81
C ARG A 185 -22.10 -5.09 1.69
N LEU A 186 -22.57 -5.22 0.45
CA LEU A 186 -21.74 -5.10 -0.74
C LEU A 186 -21.57 -3.61 -1.10
N PRO A 187 -20.36 -3.07 -1.30
CA PRO A 187 -20.20 -1.69 -1.75
C PRO A 187 -20.85 -1.45 -3.13
N SER A 188 -21.29 -0.21 -3.38
CA SER A 188 -21.91 0.19 -4.64
C SER A 188 -20.98 0.01 -5.85
N ARG A 189 -21.56 -0.02 -7.07
CA ARG A 189 -20.78 -0.05 -8.31
C ARG A 189 -19.82 1.14 -8.46
N LYS A 190 -20.16 2.30 -7.92
CA LYS A 190 -19.28 3.47 -7.91
C LYS A 190 -18.03 3.21 -7.06
N LEU A 191 -18.20 2.60 -5.89
CA LEU A 191 -17.07 2.19 -5.05
C LEU A 191 -16.26 1.03 -5.68
N LEU A 192 -16.86 0.19 -6.52
CA LEU A 192 -16.14 -0.81 -7.32
C LEU A 192 -15.25 -0.16 -8.39
N GLN A 193 -15.75 0.85 -9.08
CA GLN A 193 -14.95 1.62 -10.03
C GLN A 193 -13.74 2.27 -9.32
N ARG A 194 -13.99 2.88 -8.16
CA ARG A 194 -12.92 3.41 -7.30
C ARG A 194 -11.90 2.35 -6.90
N LEU A 195 -12.34 1.12 -6.58
CA LEU A 195 -11.44 0.02 -6.25
C LEU A 195 -10.53 -0.30 -7.43
N ASN A 196 -11.08 -0.32 -8.64
CA ASN A 196 -10.33 -0.51 -9.88
C ASN A 196 -9.27 0.58 -10.05
N GLU A 197 -9.66 1.85 -9.99
CA GLU A 197 -8.75 3.00 -10.14
C GLU A 197 -7.62 2.97 -9.10
N ARG A 198 -7.96 2.66 -7.84
CA ARG A 198 -6.98 2.48 -6.76
C ARG A 198 -6.02 1.33 -7.04
N ASN A 199 -6.51 0.17 -7.49
CA ASN A 199 -5.67 -0.99 -7.78
C ASN A 199 -4.76 -0.74 -9.00
N GLU A 200 -5.25 -0.04 -10.04
CA GLU A 200 -4.43 0.40 -11.17
C GLU A 200 -3.35 1.40 -10.72
N TYR A 201 -3.68 2.33 -9.82
CA TYR A 201 -2.70 3.24 -9.22
C TYR A 201 -1.58 2.48 -8.48
N PHE A 202 -1.91 1.45 -7.69
CA PHE A 202 -0.89 0.58 -7.08
C PHE A 202 0.01 -0.05 -8.14
N ILE A 203 -0.58 -0.64 -9.18
CA ILE A 203 0.17 -1.36 -10.22
C ILE A 203 1.11 -0.43 -10.99
N ASN A 204 0.69 0.81 -11.25
CA ASN A 204 1.50 1.79 -11.98
C ASN A 204 2.59 2.44 -11.12
N SER A 205 2.54 2.29 -9.79
CA SER A 205 3.51 2.91 -8.87
C SER A 205 4.86 2.16 -8.76
N HIS A 206 5.04 1.00 -9.40
CA HIS A 206 6.24 0.14 -9.30
C HIS A 206 6.64 -0.27 -7.88
N LEU A 207 5.71 -0.24 -6.93
CA LEU A 207 5.94 -0.59 -5.52
C LEU A 207 5.74 -2.10 -5.25
N PRO A 208 6.19 -2.64 -4.09
CA PRO A 208 6.31 -4.09 -3.87
C PRO A 208 5.03 -4.92 -4.02
N LEU A 209 3.83 -4.32 -3.85
CA LEU A 209 2.56 -5.04 -4.00
C LEU A 209 2.07 -5.16 -5.46
N ARG A 210 2.74 -4.49 -6.40
CA ARG A 210 2.36 -4.47 -7.82
C ARG A 210 2.18 -5.86 -8.41
N GLU A 211 3.18 -6.71 -8.28
CA GLU A 211 3.14 -8.06 -8.87
C GLU A 211 2.15 -8.98 -8.16
N THR A 212 1.94 -8.77 -6.84
CA THR A 212 0.88 -9.46 -6.11
C THR A 212 -0.48 -9.12 -6.70
N LEU A 213 -0.77 -7.85 -6.97
CA LEU A 213 -2.03 -7.44 -7.61
C LEU A 213 -2.16 -7.99 -9.03
N ILE A 214 -1.11 -7.90 -9.85
CA ILE A 214 -1.09 -8.46 -11.21
C ILE A 214 -1.39 -9.97 -11.19
N ARG A 215 -0.73 -10.72 -10.30
CA ARG A 215 -0.93 -12.16 -10.15
C ARG A 215 -2.36 -12.50 -9.70
N GLN A 216 -2.91 -11.70 -8.79
CA GLN A 216 -4.25 -11.93 -8.23
C GLN A 216 -5.38 -11.57 -9.20
N THR A 217 -5.18 -10.59 -10.09
CA THR A 217 -6.26 -9.97 -10.86
C THR A 217 -6.10 -10.05 -12.38
N GLY A 218 -4.89 -10.22 -12.92
CA GLY A 218 -4.60 -10.34 -14.35
C GLY A 218 -3.48 -9.42 -14.85
N THR A 219 -2.88 -9.78 -15.99
CA THR A 219 -1.71 -9.07 -16.55
C THR A 219 -2.10 -7.83 -17.35
N ALA A 220 -3.27 -7.82 -17.98
CA ALA A 220 -3.80 -6.67 -18.71
C ALA A 220 -4.91 -5.94 -17.92
N THR A 221 -4.99 -4.61 -18.06
CA THR A 221 -6.03 -3.79 -17.41
C THR A 221 -7.45 -4.33 -17.63
N ALA A 222 -7.79 -4.70 -18.87
CA ALA A 222 -9.09 -5.28 -19.19
C ALA A 222 -9.38 -6.62 -18.46
N GLN A 223 -8.34 -7.42 -18.19
CA GLN A 223 -8.51 -8.66 -17.40
C GLN A 223 -8.81 -8.33 -15.93
N ARG A 224 -8.13 -7.32 -15.36
CA ARG A 224 -8.32 -6.89 -13.97
C ARG A 224 -9.70 -6.27 -13.76
N GLU A 225 -10.13 -5.41 -14.67
CA GLU A 225 -11.48 -4.86 -14.67
C GLU A 225 -12.55 -5.96 -14.72
N LYS A 226 -12.38 -6.92 -15.65
CA LYS A 226 -13.28 -8.07 -15.77
C LYS A 226 -13.27 -8.93 -14.51
N PHE A 227 -12.12 -9.16 -13.91
CA PHE A 227 -11.97 -9.90 -12.66
C PHE A 227 -12.75 -9.25 -11.51
N LEU A 228 -12.59 -7.93 -11.32
CA LEU A 228 -13.31 -7.17 -10.30
C LEU A 228 -14.82 -7.17 -10.54
N ALA A 229 -15.25 -6.94 -11.79
CA ALA A 229 -16.66 -6.94 -12.17
C ALA A 229 -17.32 -8.31 -11.96
N THR A 230 -16.62 -9.40 -12.33
CA THR A 230 -17.11 -10.78 -12.13
C THR A 230 -17.23 -11.08 -10.64
N SER A 231 -16.18 -10.81 -9.87
CA SER A 231 -16.18 -11.04 -8.41
C SER A 231 -17.29 -10.28 -7.70
N TRP A 232 -17.53 -9.02 -8.08
CA TRP A 232 -18.61 -8.21 -7.53
C TRP A 232 -19.99 -8.74 -7.90
N ASN A 233 -20.19 -9.15 -9.17
CA ASN A 233 -21.45 -9.74 -9.60
C ASN A 233 -21.73 -11.08 -8.89
N ASP A 234 -20.71 -11.91 -8.68
CA ASP A 234 -20.82 -13.17 -7.94
C ASP A 234 -21.18 -12.93 -6.46
N ALA A 235 -20.60 -11.89 -5.84
CA ALA A 235 -20.98 -11.46 -4.50
C ALA A 235 -22.40 -10.92 -4.44
N LEU A 236 -22.86 -10.18 -5.45
CA LEU A 236 -24.22 -9.64 -5.50
C LEU A 236 -25.29 -10.74 -5.48
N GLN A 237 -25.01 -11.92 -6.03
CA GLN A 237 -25.92 -13.08 -6.01
C GLN A 237 -26.19 -13.61 -4.59
N VAL A 238 -25.34 -13.28 -3.62
CA VAL A 238 -25.48 -13.72 -2.22
C VAL A 238 -25.63 -12.55 -1.24
N LEU A 239 -25.20 -11.35 -1.62
CA LEU A 239 -25.28 -10.10 -0.87
C LEU A 239 -26.10 -9.07 -1.66
N PHE A 240 -27.41 -9.24 -1.67
CA PHE A 240 -28.35 -8.46 -2.50
C PHE A 240 -28.41 -6.95 -2.17
N HIS A 241 -27.93 -6.54 -0.99
CA HIS A 241 -27.98 -5.15 -0.54
C HIS A 241 -26.66 -4.43 -0.78
N GLN A 242 -26.73 -3.40 -1.63
CA GLN A 242 -25.63 -2.47 -1.85
C GLN A 242 -25.55 -1.39 -0.77
N TRP A 243 -24.35 -0.87 -0.54
CA TRP A 243 -24.08 0.16 0.45
C TRP A 243 -23.04 1.18 -0.05
N GLU A 244 -23.23 2.44 0.31
CA GLU A 244 -22.28 3.54 0.11
C GLU A 244 -22.54 4.60 1.19
N PRO A 245 -21.51 5.18 1.83
CA PRO A 245 -21.69 6.25 2.79
C PRO A 245 -21.76 7.62 2.09
N ALA A 246 -22.19 8.65 2.82
CA ALA A 246 -21.96 10.02 2.38
C ALA A 246 -20.46 10.34 2.38
N ALA A 247 -20.01 11.07 1.37
CA ALA A 247 -18.64 11.56 1.31
C ALA A 247 -18.39 12.58 2.43
N GLN A 248 -17.27 12.42 3.14
CA GLN A 248 -16.77 13.31 4.19
C GLN A 248 -15.44 13.98 3.79
N GLY A 249 -14.94 13.71 2.58
CA GLY A 249 -13.73 14.30 2.04
C GLY A 249 -13.74 14.31 0.52
N THR A 250 -12.62 14.68 -0.08
CA THR A 250 -12.44 14.69 -1.53
C THR A 250 -12.02 13.31 -2.02
N ASP A 251 -12.66 12.85 -3.08
CA ASP A 251 -12.19 11.70 -3.84
C ASP A 251 -10.78 12.00 -4.42
N THR A 252 -9.87 11.04 -4.32
CA THR A 252 -8.47 11.15 -4.75
C THR A 252 -8.05 10.10 -5.78
N PHE A 253 -8.96 9.32 -6.35
CA PHE A 253 -8.68 8.37 -7.42
C PHE A 253 -9.44 8.72 -8.70
#